data_AF-A0A1V8UMT9-F1
#
_entry.id   AF-A0A1V8UMT9-F1
#
_cell.length_a   1.000
_cell.length_b   1.000
_cell.length_c   1.000
_cell.angle_alpha   90.00
_cell.angle_beta   90.00
_cell.angle_gamma   90.00
#
_symmetry.space_group_name_H-M   'P 1'
#
loop_
_entity.id
_entity.type
_entity.pdbx_description
1 polymer ?
#
loop_
_entity_poly.entity_id
_entity_poly.type
_entity_poly.pdbx_seq_one_letter_code
_entity_poly.pdbx_strand_id
1 'polypeptide(L)'
;MPPRASYTTSQVHQIYDRISLPSQHRKPPHDVSTTSLARGPHGLPWLTALQRHALSTIPFESLSLHYSRDHRIFTDPQDVFTKIVTQDTGRGGYCMELNAFFGTFLRALGFEVLSTGGRVNSNQGSSDPDVEVSYMGWSHMVNIVRIDGERYLVDIGFGSGGPTKPIRLVHLEEVCNIAPDQYLRLNSQTIGEDQDERAKMWVLERREGGAASEWRAVYCFPDYVEFLPGDYEVMNLHTSTSPSSFFTYTVLCTKCILDEHGLEVIGTTVLFGKSVYKQLRGIKGGPTTFETESDRVNALKECFGITLNTEQQAGIIGTPSAI
;
A
#
# COMPACT_ATOMS: atom_id res chain seq x y z
N MET A 1 0.62 -28.77 4.93
CA MET A 1 1.12 -27.38 5.00
C MET A 1 0.53 -26.73 6.25
N PRO A 2 1.28 -25.90 6.99
CA PRO A 2 0.70 -25.12 8.07
C PRO A 2 -0.43 -24.23 7.51
N PRO A 3 -1.48 -23.97 8.29
CA PRO A 3 -2.56 -23.07 7.88
C PRO A 3 -2.00 -21.68 7.59
N ARG A 4 -2.58 -20.97 6.62
CA ARG A 4 -2.24 -19.57 6.34
C ARG A 4 -2.45 -18.74 7.62
N ALA A 5 -1.55 -17.79 7.87
CA ALA A 5 -1.69 -16.85 8.98
C ALA A 5 -3.07 -16.19 8.93
N SER A 6 -3.69 -16.04 10.09
CA SER A 6 -5.00 -15.41 10.28
C SER A 6 -5.04 -14.74 11.65
N TYR A 7 -5.70 -13.59 11.72
CA TYR A 7 -5.92 -12.92 13.00
C TYR A 7 -7.07 -13.55 13.79
N THR A 8 -6.96 -13.49 15.11
CA THR A 8 -8.02 -13.86 16.06
C THR A 8 -9.16 -12.83 16.04
N THR A 9 -10.31 -13.19 16.61
CA THR A 9 -11.45 -12.27 16.73
C THR A 9 -11.10 -10.97 17.45
N SER A 10 -10.36 -11.05 18.56
CA SER A 10 -9.92 -9.85 19.31
C SER A 10 -9.04 -8.93 18.45
N GLN A 11 -8.11 -9.50 17.70
CA GLN A 11 -7.22 -8.73 16.82
C GLN A 11 -8.00 -8.06 15.70
N VAL A 12 -8.96 -8.74 15.09
CA VAL A 12 -9.83 -8.15 14.05
C VAL A 12 -10.59 -6.93 14.59
N HIS A 13 -11.12 -7.00 15.82
CA HIS A 13 -11.78 -5.84 16.44
C HIS A 13 -10.81 -4.68 16.67
N GLN A 14 -9.59 -4.95 17.13
CA GLN A 14 -8.56 -3.91 17.26
C GLN A 14 -8.16 -3.31 15.90
N ILE A 15 -8.14 -4.10 14.82
CA ILE A 15 -7.91 -3.60 13.46
C ILE A 15 -9.07 -2.70 13.03
N TYR A 16 -10.33 -3.07 13.30
CA TYR A 16 -11.49 -2.21 13.03
C TYR A 16 -11.39 -0.86 13.74
N ASP A 17 -10.90 -0.85 14.98
CA ASP A 17 -10.65 0.39 15.71
C ASP A 17 -9.50 1.18 15.11
N ARG A 18 -8.37 0.53 14.80
CA ARG A 18 -7.19 1.16 14.19
C ARG A 18 -7.48 1.84 12.86
N ILE A 19 -8.35 1.25 12.04
CA ILE A 19 -8.75 1.84 10.76
C ILE A 19 -9.97 2.76 10.87
N SER A 20 -10.47 2.99 12.09
CA SER A 20 -11.67 3.78 12.35
C SER A 20 -12.86 3.33 11.50
N LEU A 21 -13.05 2.00 11.39
CA LEU A 21 -14.10 1.43 10.56
C LEU A 21 -15.48 1.71 11.18
N PRO A 22 -16.43 2.31 10.44
CA PRO A 22 -17.79 2.54 10.92
C PRO A 22 -18.50 1.24 11.32
N SER A 23 -19.33 1.29 12.36
CA SER A 23 -20.00 0.12 12.94
C SER A 23 -20.81 -0.70 11.93
N GLN A 24 -21.44 -0.03 10.95
CA GLN A 24 -22.20 -0.69 9.87
C GLN A 24 -21.37 -1.66 9.02
N HIS A 25 -20.06 -1.40 8.91
CA HIS A 25 -19.11 -2.23 8.16
C HIS A 25 -18.39 -3.26 9.04
N ARG A 26 -18.60 -3.26 10.36
CA ARG A 26 -17.98 -4.25 11.26
C ARG A 26 -18.78 -5.55 11.22
N LYS A 27 -18.15 -6.63 10.78
CA LYS A 27 -18.73 -7.99 10.74
C LYS A 27 -17.94 -8.93 11.66
N PRO A 28 -18.59 -9.92 12.29
CA PRO A 28 -17.88 -10.88 13.13
C PRO A 28 -16.93 -11.72 12.26
N PRO A 29 -15.62 -11.79 12.57
CA PRO A 29 -14.69 -12.65 11.85
C PRO A 29 -14.98 -14.13 12.12
N HIS A 30 -14.47 -15.02 11.27
CA HIS A 30 -14.65 -16.48 11.40
C HIS A 30 -16.11 -16.96 11.43
N ASP A 31 -17.04 -16.11 10.97
CA ASP A 31 -18.46 -16.40 10.90
C ASP A 31 -18.89 -16.81 9.48
N VAL A 32 -19.82 -17.76 9.38
CA VAL A 32 -20.31 -18.30 8.11
C VAL A 32 -21.08 -17.23 7.31
N SER A 33 -21.86 -16.38 7.99
CA SER A 33 -22.59 -15.29 7.33
C SER A 33 -21.63 -14.22 6.82
N THR A 34 -20.58 -13.89 7.58
CA THR A 34 -19.51 -12.99 7.15
C THR A 34 -18.76 -13.53 5.94
N THR A 35 -18.43 -14.83 5.94
CA THR A 35 -17.78 -15.49 4.80
C THR A 35 -18.66 -15.47 3.55
N SER A 36 -19.96 -15.73 3.72
CA SER A 36 -20.94 -15.69 2.63
C SER A 36 -21.08 -14.28 2.05
N LEU A 37 -21.07 -13.25 2.90
CA LEU A 37 -21.06 -11.85 2.48
C LEU A 37 -19.77 -11.48 1.75
N ALA A 38 -18.61 -11.90 2.27
CA ALA A 38 -17.29 -11.61 1.69
C ALA A 38 -17.16 -12.14 0.26
N ARG A 39 -17.71 -13.34 0.00
CA ARG A 39 -17.58 -14.04 -1.29
C ARG A 39 -18.74 -13.81 -2.25
N GLY A 40 -19.85 -13.23 -1.78
CA GLY A 40 -21.03 -12.96 -2.58
C GLY A 40 -21.07 -11.56 -3.19
N PRO A 41 -22.18 -11.16 -3.82
CA PRO A 41 -22.32 -9.90 -4.57
C PRO A 41 -22.17 -8.63 -3.70
N HIS A 42 -22.37 -8.74 -2.39
CA HIS A 42 -22.20 -7.63 -1.45
C HIS A 42 -20.78 -7.51 -0.88
N GLY A 43 -19.85 -8.38 -1.29
CA GLY A 43 -18.47 -8.36 -0.83
C GLY A 43 -17.69 -7.14 -1.33
N LEU A 44 -17.91 -6.70 -2.57
CA LEU A 44 -17.14 -5.62 -3.19
C LEU A 44 -17.34 -4.25 -2.50
N PRO A 45 -18.58 -3.79 -2.22
CA PRO A 45 -18.78 -2.56 -1.44
C PRO A 45 -18.14 -2.63 -0.05
N TRP A 46 -18.16 -3.79 0.58
CA TRP A 46 -17.56 -3.97 1.91
C TRP A 46 -16.02 -3.93 1.84
N LEU A 47 -15.41 -4.65 0.91
CA LEU A 47 -13.97 -4.61 0.65
C LEU A 47 -13.49 -3.19 0.31
N THR A 48 -14.27 -2.45 -0.48
CA THR A 48 -14.00 -1.05 -0.82
C THR A 48 -13.94 -0.17 0.43
N ALA A 49 -14.89 -0.32 1.35
CA ALA A 49 -14.86 0.39 2.62
C ALA A 49 -13.63 0.01 3.47
N LEU A 50 -13.31 -1.27 3.59
CA LEU A 50 -12.14 -1.74 4.34
C LEU A 50 -10.83 -1.14 3.79
N GLN A 51 -10.64 -1.17 2.46
CA GLN A 51 -9.44 -0.65 1.81
C GLN A 51 -9.34 0.87 1.99
N ARG A 52 -10.43 1.62 1.76
CA ARG A 52 -10.49 3.08 1.91
C ARG A 52 -10.10 3.51 3.31
N HIS A 53 -10.69 2.88 4.33
CA HIS A 53 -10.43 3.20 5.73
C HIS A 53 -9.00 2.82 6.15
N ALA A 54 -8.45 1.71 5.66
CA ALA A 54 -7.06 1.36 5.90
C ALA A 54 -6.10 2.41 5.30
N LEU A 55 -6.30 2.79 4.04
CA LEU A 55 -5.48 3.79 3.33
C LEU A 55 -5.46 5.18 4.00
N SER A 56 -6.57 5.58 4.63
CA SER A 56 -6.69 6.89 5.26
C SER A 56 -6.15 6.96 6.69
N THR A 57 -5.88 5.82 7.32
CA THR A 57 -5.51 5.74 8.74
C THR A 57 -4.16 5.09 8.97
N ILE A 58 -3.77 4.12 8.16
CA ILE A 58 -2.48 3.44 8.24
C ILE A 58 -1.57 4.05 7.17
N PRO A 59 -0.54 4.81 7.57
CA PRO A 59 0.37 5.41 6.60
C PRO A 59 1.25 4.35 5.93
N PHE A 60 1.57 4.55 4.65
CA PHE A 60 2.73 3.91 4.05
C PHE A 60 3.99 4.61 4.54
N GLU A 61 4.97 3.91 5.10
CA GLU A 61 6.18 4.53 5.65
C GLU A 61 7.41 3.62 5.69
N SER A 62 8.60 4.22 5.60
CA SER A 62 9.91 3.54 5.70
C SER A 62 10.66 3.80 7.01
N LEU A 63 10.02 4.37 8.03
CA LEU A 63 10.65 4.91 9.25
C LEU A 63 11.40 3.86 10.06
N SER A 64 11.04 2.57 10.01
CA SER A 64 11.86 1.57 10.72
C SER A 64 13.28 1.53 10.16
N LEU A 65 13.49 1.74 8.85
CA LEU A 65 14.83 1.77 8.27
C LEU A 65 15.68 2.96 8.74
N HIS A 66 15.06 3.98 9.32
CA HIS A 66 15.76 5.23 9.66
C HIS A 66 15.76 5.55 11.15
N TYR A 67 14.68 5.21 11.86
CA TYR A 67 14.49 5.55 13.27
C TYR A 67 14.46 4.34 14.20
N SER A 68 14.32 3.11 13.70
CA SER A 68 14.43 1.95 14.60
C SER A 68 15.91 1.65 14.86
N ARG A 69 16.23 1.25 16.10
CA ARG A 69 17.59 0.94 16.52
C ARG A 69 18.23 -0.19 15.71
N ASP A 70 17.41 -1.13 15.25
CA ASP A 70 17.83 -2.28 14.46
C ASP A 70 17.80 -2.01 12.95
N HIS A 71 17.20 -0.89 12.50
CA HIS A 71 17.03 -0.52 11.09
C HIS A 71 16.45 -1.66 10.24
N ARG A 72 15.49 -2.41 10.80
CA ARG A 72 14.93 -3.62 10.17
C ARG A 72 13.43 -3.51 9.93
N ILE A 73 13.00 -4.24 8.92
CA ILE A 73 11.59 -4.43 8.59
C ILE A 73 11.21 -5.88 8.80
N PHE A 74 10.13 -6.09 9.55
CA PHE A 74 9.53 -7.39 9.82
C PHE A 74 8.29 -7.55 8.98
N THR A 75 8.19 -8.65 8.22
CA THR A 75 7.06 -8.91 7.32
C THR A 75 6.09 -9.97 7.86
N ASP A 76 6.37 -10.53 9.04
CA ASP A 76 5.42 -11.43 9.71
C ASP A 76 4.15 -10.65 10.10
N PRO A 77 2.94 -11.13 9.73
CA PRO A 77 1.70 -10.41 10.01
C PRO A 77 1.47 -10.12 11.50
N GLN A 78 2.01 -10.92 12.42
CA GLN A 78 1.85 -10.73 13.86
C GLN A 78 2.79 -9.63 14.39
N ASP A 79 4.02 -9.56 13.87
CA ASP A 79 4.94 -8.46 14.15
C ASP A 79 4.38 -7.14 13.62
N VAL A 80 3.87 -7.15 12.38
CA VAL A 80 3.25 -5.98 11.75
C VAL A 80 1.99 -5.55 12.50
N PHE A 81 1.15 -6.50 12.94
CA PHE A 81 -0.01 -6.19 13.80
C PHE A 81 0.44 -5.48 15.08
N THR A 82 1.49 -5.97 15.72
CA THR A 82 2.02 -5.37 16.96
C THR A 82 2.47 -3.92 16.71
N LYS A 83 3.22 -3.70 15.63
CA LYS A 83 3.71 -2.38 15.19
C LYS A 83 2.57 -1.40 14.88
N ILE A 84 1.61 -1.82 14.05
CA ILE A 84 0.59 -0.93 13.47
C ILE A 84 -0.59 -0.71 14.42
N VAL A 85 -0.96 -1.73 15.20
CA VAL A 85 -2.21 -1.75 15.98
C VAL A 85 -1.92 -1.56 17.47
N THR A 86 -1.13 -2.43 18.10
CA THR A 86 -1.06 -2.46 19.57
C THR A 86 -0.13 -1.43 20.19
N GLN A 87 0.89 -0.98 19.47
CA GLN A 87 1.82 0.03 19.98
C GLN A 87 1.22 1.44 20.03
N ASP A 88 0.09 1.68 19.34
CA ASP A 88 -0.66 2.95 19.33
C ASP A 88 0.22 4.20 19.08
N THR A 89 1.19 4.06 18.19
CA THR A 89 2.14 5.13 17.82
C THR A 89 1.79 5.78 16.48
N GLY A 90 0.64 5.43 15.89
CA GLY A 90 0.23 5.85 14.55
C GLY A 90 1.09 5.28 13.41
N ARG A 91 2.05 4.41 13.71
CA ARG A 91 2.95 3.77 12.74
C ARG A 91 2.18 2.95 11.69
N GLY A 92 2.85 2.74 10.57
CA GLY A 92 2.37 1.97 9.45
C GLY A 92 3.46 1.01 8.98
N GLY A 93 3.72 1.00 7.68
CA GLY A 93 4.81 0.21 7.10
C GLY A 93 4.88 0.40 5.59
N TYR A 94 5.81 -0.27 4.94
CA TYR A 94 5.87 -0.26 3.47
C TYR A 94 5.13 -1.44 2.85
N CYS A 95 5.30 -1.67 1.54
CA CYS A 95 4.43 -2.54 0.74
C CYS A 95 4.23 -3.95 1.32
N MET A 96 5.33 -4.63 1.69
CA MET A 96 5.27 -6.00 2.20
C MET A 96 4.63 -6.07 3.59
N GLU A 97 4.86 -5.08 4.45
CA GLU A 97 4.20 -5.02 5.77
C GLU A 97 2.70 -4.80 5.61
N LEU A 98 2.32 -3.77 4.86
CA LEU A 98 0.92 -3.36 4.73
C LEU A 98 0.08 -4.40 4.00
N ASN A 99 0.57 -4.97 2.90
CA ASN A 99 -0.20 -5.97 2.16
C ASN A 99 -0.18 -7.35 2.84
N ALA A 100 0.85 -7.72 3.64
CA ALA A 100 0.81 -8.92 4.47
C ALA A 100 -0.20 -8.77 5.63
N PHE A 101 -0.20 -7.63 6.30
CA PHE A 101 -1.17 -7.29 7.33
C PHE A 101 -2.60 -7.30 6.77
N PHE A 102 -2.84 -6.58 5.68
CA PHE A 102 -4.18 -6.45 5.13
C PHE A 102 -4.70 -7.75 4.50
N GLY A 103 -3.85 -8.50 3.79
CA GLY A 103 -4.21 -9.81 3.27
C GLY A 103 -4.59 -10.79 4.38
N THR A 104 -3.87 -10.78 5.50
CA THR A 104 -4.17 -11.60 6.68
C THR A 104 -5.48 -11.19 7.35
N PHE A 105 -5.73 -9.89 7.44
CA PHE A 105 -7.00 -9.34 7.92
C PHE A 105 -8.19 -9.75 7.05
N LEU A 106 -8.08 -9.62 5.73
CA LEU A 106 -9.13 -10.03 4.81
C LEU A 106 -9.43 -11.53 4.89
N ARG A 107 -8.42 -12.39 5.06
CA ARG A 107 -8.63 -13.84 5.27
C ARG A 107 -9.42 -14.14 6.55
N ALA A 108 -9.14 -13.44 7.64
CA ALA A 108 -9.89 -13.58 8.89
C ALA A 108 -11.38 -13.19 8.76
N LEU A 109 -11.69 -12.36 7.76
CA LEU A 109 -13.05 -11.96 7.38
C LEU A 109 -13.70 -12.89 6.34
N GLY A 110 -13.04 -13.98 5.96
CA GLY A 110 -13.58 -14.98 5.04
C GLY A 110 -13.40 -14.67 3.55
N PHE A 111 -12.74 -13.55 3.20
CA PHE A 111 -12.36 -13.28 1.81
C PHE A 111 -11.40 -14.35 1.29
N GLU A 112 -11.56 -14.71 0.03
CA GLU A 112 -10.61 -15.57 -0.69
C GLU A 112 -9.47 -14.69 -1.23
N VAL A 113 -8.29 -14.79 -0.62
CA VAL A 113 -7.14 -13.92 -0.90
C VAL A 113 -5.97 -14.74 -1.45
N LEU A 114 -5.47 -14.35 -2.61
CA LEU A 114 -4.18 -14.74 -3.19
C LEU A 114 -3.20 -13.59 -3.00
N SER A 115 -2.04 -13.83 -2.39
CA SER A 115 -0.97 -12.82 -2.29
C SER A 115 0.15 -13.17 -3.25
N THR A 116 0.68 -12.18 -3.96
CA THR A 116 1.72 -12.39 -4.98
C THR A 116 2.70 -11.22 -5.04
N GLY A 117 3.81 -11.43 -5.75
CA GLY A 117 4.82 -10.40 -6.00
C GLY A 117 4.47 -9.52 -7.19
N GLY A 118 5.01 -8.30 -7.18
CA GLY A 118 4.94 -7.35 -8.26
C GLY A 118 6.30 -6.71 -8.54
N ARG A 119 6.45 -6.18 -9.76
CA ARG A 119 7.64 -5.45 -10.21
C ARG A 119 7.26 -4.01 -10.43
N VAL A 120 7.91 -3.11 -9.69
CA VAL A 120 7.69 -1.67 -9.86
C VAL A 120 8.39 -1.20 -11.13
N ASN A 121 7.76 -0.28 -11.87
CA ASN A 121 8.43 0.44 -12.95
C ASN A 121 9.54 1.32 -12.34
N SER A 122 10.79 1.09 -12.74
CA SER A 122 11.97 1.81 -12.27
C SER A 122 11.91 3.32 -12.55
N ASN A 123 11.15 3.70 -13.59
CA ASN A 123 10.93 5.09 -13.99
C ASN A 123 9.63 5.67 -13.44
N GLN A 124 9.01 5.01 -12.44
CA GLN A 124 7.84 5.54 -11.75
C GLN A 124 8.18 6.92 -11.17
N GLY A 125 7.32 7.91 -11.47
CA GLY A 125 7.50 9.29 -11.02
C GLY A 125 8.26 10.19 -12.00
N SER A 126 8.86 9.65 -13.06
CA SER A 126 9.42 10.47 -14.13
C SER A 126 8.33 11.29 -14.81
N SER A 127 8.62 12.56 -15.09
CA SER A 127 7.76 13.42 -15.91
C SER A 127 8.03 13.29 -17.42
N ASP A 128 9.16 12.69 -17.77
CA ASP A 128 9.61 12.51 -19.15
C ASP A 128 8.64 11.57 -19.90
N PRO A 129 7.96 12.03 -20.96
CA PRO A 129 7.05 11.18 -21.73
C PRO A 129 7.78 10.12 -22.56
N ASP A 130 9.05 10.34 -22.90
CA ASP A 130 9.83 9.45 -23.77
C ASP A 130 10.57 8.36 -22.99
N VAL A 131 10.40 8.32 -21.66
CA VAL A 131 11.09 7.34 -20.81
C VAL A 131 10.52 5.94 -21.04
N GLU A 132 11.38 5.02 -21.49
CA GLU A 132 11.00 3.63 -21.68
C GLU A 132 10.59 2.99 -20.34
N VAL A 133 9.56 2.13 -20.40
CA VAL A 133 9.13 1.35 -19.24
C VAL A 133 10.17 0.28 -18.94
N SER A 134 10.69 0.26 -17.72
CA SER A 134 11.67 -0.74 -17.27
C SER A 134 11.30 -1.24 -15.89
N TYR A 135 11.15 -2.55 -15.73
CA TYR A 135 10.69 -3.14 -14.46
C TYR A 135 11.86 -3.62 -13.59
N MET A 136 11.76 -3.35 -12.29
CA MET A 136 12.68 -3.90 -11.30
C MET A 136 12.51 -5.42 -11.14
N GLY A 137 13.32 -6.01 -10.25
CA GLY A 137 13.04 -7.32 -9.68
C GLY A 137 11.70 -7.37 -8.93
N TRP A 138 11.36 -8.52 -8.34
CA TRP A 138 10.23 -8.61 -7.42
C TRP A 138 10.49 -7.71 -6.22
N SER A 139 9.74 -6.62 -6.09
CA SER A 139 9.95 -5.58 -5.08
C SER A 139 8.66 -5.02 -4.48
N HIS A 140 7.50 -5.47 -4.97
CA HIS A 140 6.19 -5.08 -4.47
C HIS A 140 5.37 -6.30 -4.07
N MET A 141 4.50 -6.17 -3.07
CA MET A 141 3.54 -7.20 -2.70
C MET A 141 2.15 -6.70 -3.06
N VAL A 142 1.30 -7.53 -3.65
CA VAL A 142 -0.11 -7.21 -3.89
C VAL A 142 -1.01 -8.35 -3.45
N ASN A 143 -2.29 -8.05 -3.18
CA ASN A 143 -3.31 -9.04 -2.93
C ASN A 143 -4.31 -9.07 -4.09
N ILE A 144 -4.81 -10.26 -4.40
CA ILE A 144 -5.91 -10.50 -5.33
C ILE A 144 -7.04 -11.15 -4.54
N VAL A 145 -8.22 -10.55 -4.57
CA VAL A 145 -9.39 -11.02 -3.84
C VAL A 145 -10.46 -11.49 -4.81
N ARG A 146 -11.02 -12.68 -4.55
CA ARG A 146 -12.14 -13.22 -5.33
C ARG A 146 -13.47 -12.91 -4.67
N ILE A 147 -14.39 -12.31 -5.42
CA ILE A 147 -15.73 -11.92 -4.97
C ILE A 147 -16.70 -12.20 -6.12
N ASP A 148 -17.74 -12.98 -5.84
CA ASP A 148 -18.81 -13.30 -6.79
C ASP A 148 -18.30 -13.79 -8.16
N GLY A 149 -17.27 -14.65 -8.12
CA GLY A 149 -16.63 -15.19 -9.32
C GLY A 149 -15.55 -14.30 -9.95
N GLU A 150 -15.60 -12.99 -9.72
CA GLU A 150 -14.67 -11.98 -10.25
C GLU A 150 -13.43 -11.82 -9.35
N ARG A 151 -12.34 -11.28 -9.93
CA ARG A 151 -11.06 -11.07 -9.23
C ARG A 151 -10.71 -9.59 -9.20
N TYR A 152 -10.20 -9.13 -8.06
CA TYR A 152 -9.88 -7.73 -7.81
C TYR A 152 -8.47 -7.58 -7.23
N LEU A 153 -7.69 -6.67 -7.80
CA LEU A 153 -6.44 -6.16 -7.23
C LEU A 153 -6.80 -5.33 -6.00
N VAL A 154 -6.16 -5.67 -4.87
CA VAL A 154 -6.26 -4.98 -3.60
C VAL A 154 -4.86 -4.68 -3.11
N ASP A 155 -4.58 -3.39 -2.95
CA ASP A 155 -3.25 -2.91 -2.60
C ASP A 155 -3.39 -1.67 -1.71
N ILE A 156 -2.93 -1.79 -0.47
CA ILE A 156 -2.83 -0.68 0.47
C ILE A 156 -1.37 -0.26 0.69
N GLY A 157 -0.44 -0.88 -0.02
CA GLY A 157 0.98 -0.86 0.24
C GLY A 157 1.83 -0.17 -0.83
N PHE A 158 1.25 0.39 -1.90
CA PHE A 158 2.05 1.09 -2.91
C PHE A 158 2.48 2.51 -2.49
N GLY A 159 1.79 3.11 -1.52
CA GLY A 159 1.96 4.52 -1.16
C GLY A 159 1.21 5.46 -2.10
N SER A 160 1.78 6.63 -2.41
CA SER A 160 1.14 7.61 -3.31
C SER A 160 1.02 7.08 -4.73
N GLY A 161 -0.18 7.19 -5.32
CA GLY A 161 -0.44 6.76 -6.70
C GLY A 161 -0.90 5.30 -6.85
N GLY A 162 -1.11 4.60 -5.74
CA GLY A 162 -1.75 3.28 -5.72
C GLY A 162 -3.27 3.34 -5.89
N PRO A 163 -3.94 2.18 -6.03
CA PRO A 163 -5.39 2.11 -6.12
C PRO A 163 -6.06 2.48 -4.79
N THR A 164 -7.06 3.36 -4.84
CA THR A 164 -7.84 3.80 -3.66
C THR A 164 -9.03 2.89 -3.35
N LYS A 165 -9.31 1.94 -4.24
CA LYS A 165 -10.39 0.96 -4.17
C LYS A 165 -9.99 -0.32 -4.93
N PRO A 166 -10.70 -1.45 -4.73
CA PRO A 166 -10.40 -2.68 -5.46
C PRO A 166 -10.55 -2.48 -6.97
N ILE A 167 -9.55 -2.92 -7.74
CA ILE A 167 -9.56 -2.79 -9.21
C ILE A 167 -9.84 -4.16 -9.82
N ARG A 168 -10.92 -4.29 -10.58
CA ARG A 168 -11.29 -5.53 -11.23
C ARG A 168 -10.27 -5.94 -12.30
N LEU A 169 -9.89 -7.20 -12.35
CA LEU A 169 -8.92 -7.74 -13.32
C LEU A 169 -9.56 -7.90 -14.70
N VAL A 170 -9.82 -6.77 -15.36
CA VAL A 170 -10.34 -6.69 -16.74
C VAL A 170 -9.38 -5.85 -17.57
N HIS A 171 -9.02 -6.39 -18.74
CA HIS A 171 -8.11 -5.73 -19.68
C HIS A 171 -8.69 -4.39 -20.15
N LEU A 172 -7.96 -3.31 -19.85
CA LEU A 172 -8.21 -1.93 -20.25
C LEU A 172 -9.54 -1.31 -19.75
N GLU A 173 -10.14 -1.87 -18.69
CA GLU A 173 -11.26 -1.21 -18.01
C GLU A 173 -10.75 0.01 -17.23
N GLU A 174 -11.20 1.20 -17.61
CA GLU A 174 -10.83 2.46 -16.95
C GLU A 174 -11.65 2.67 -15.67
N VAL A 175 -10.97 3.00 -14.58
CA VAL A 175 -11.57 3.28 -13.27
C VAL A 175 -11.09 4.63 -12.78
N CYS A 176 -12.02 5.49 -12.36
CA CYS A 176 -11.68 6.72 -11.66
C CYS A 176 -11.11 6.41 -10.28
N ASN A 177 -9.84 6.78 -10.05
CA ASN A 177 -9.14 6.53 -8.79
C ASN A 177 -9.30 7.69 -7.82
N ILE A 178 -8.92 8.90 -8.24
CA ILE A 178 -9.09 10.15 -7.50
C ILE A 178 -9.64 11.20 -8.48
N ALA A 179 -10.85 11.67 -8.22
CA ALA A 179 -11.47 12.69 -9.04
C ALA A 179 -10.77 14.06 -8.89
N PRO A 180 -10.73 14.88 -9.95
CA PRO A 180 -11.40 14.69 -11.24
C PRO A 180 -10.58 13.97 -12.31
N ASP A 181 -9.27 13.82 -12.15
CA ASP A 181 -8.36 13.61 -13.27
C ASP A 181 -7.40 12.42 -13.14
N GLN A 182 -7.47 11.64 -12.05
CA GLN A 182 -6.65 10.44 -11.88
C GLN A 182 -7.44 9.17 -12.16
N TYR A 183 -7.02 8.44 -13.18
CA TYR A 183 -7.61 7.19 -13.63
C TYR A 183 -6.59 6.05 -13.58
N LEU A 184 -7.09 4.84 -13.33
CA LEU A 184 -6.34 3.59 -13.37
C LEU A 184 -6.96 2.64 -14.38
N ARG A 185 -6.15 1.74 -14.94
CA ARG A 185 -6.61 0.56 -15.67
C ARG A 185 -5.61 -0.58 -15.52
N LEU A 186 -6.05 -1.80 -15.79
CA LEU A 186 -5.17 -2.98 -15.84
C LEU A 186 -4.97 -3.42 -17.28
N ASN A 187 -3.72 -3.47 -17.72
CA ASN A 187 -3.34 -3.95 -19.06
C ASN A 187 -2.72 -5.35 -18.94
N SER A 188 -3.43 -6.37 -19.42
CA SER A 188 -2.90 -7.74 -19.52
C SER A 188 -1.98 -7.87 -20.73
N GLN A 189 -0.67 -7.98 -20.48
CA GLN A 189 0.36 -8.07 -21.50
C GLN A 189 1.57 -8.87 -20.99
N THR A 190 2.41 -9.36 -21.90
CA THR A 190 3.68 -9.98 -21.50
C THR A 190 4.71 -8.92 -21.13
N ILE A 191 5.67 -9.31 -20.29
CA ILE A 191 6.76 -8.43 -19.83
C ILE A 191 8.08 -9.00 -20.35
N GLY A 192 8.85 -8.17 -21.05
CA GLY A 192 10.11 -8.57 -21.68
C GLY A 192 9.91 -9.23 -23.04
N GLU A 193 10.80 -10.16 -23.39
CA GLU A 193 10.85 -10.76 -24.73
C GLU A 193 9.87 -11.92 -24.93
N ASP A 194 9.43 -12.58 -23.85
CA ASP A 194 8.48 -13.68 -23.94
C ASP A 194 7.11 -13.18 -24.39
N GLN A 195 6.55 -13.77 -25.44
CA GLN A 195 5.24 -13.44 -26.01
C GLN A 195 4.19 -14.53 -25.75
N ASP A 196 4.51 -15.54 -24.94
CA ASP A 196 3.54 -16.58 -24.56
C ASP A 196 2.39 -15.98 -23.73
N GLU A 197 1.16 -16.30 -24.10
CA GLU A 197 -0.06 -15.86 -23.39
C GLU A 197 -0.04 -16.24 -21.90
N ARG A 198 0.62 -17.34 -21.53
CA ARG A 198 0.77 -17.80 -20.15
C ARG A 198 1.77 -16.97 -19.34
N ALA A 199 2.62 -16.18 -20.00
CA ALA A 199 3.56 -15.27 -19.38
C ALA A 199 2.97 -13.88 -19.14
N LYS A 200 1.71 -13.65 -19.53
CA LYS A 200 1.04 -12.36 -19.33
C LYS A 200 0.97 -12.00 -17.85
N MET A 201 1.30 -10.75 -17.57
CA MET A 201 1.09 -10.11 -16.28
C MET A 201 0.05 -9.01 -16.43
N TRP A 202 -0.56 -8.63 -15.31
CA TRP A 202 -1.36 -7.43 -15.22
C TRP A 202 -0.45 -6.24 -14.95
N VAL A 203 -0.49 -5.24 -15.82
CA VAL A 203 0.19 -3.95 -15.60
C VAL A 203 -0.84 -2.95 -15.10
N LEU A 204 -0.64 -2.44 -13.89
CA LEU A 204 -1.38 -1.27 -13.43
C LEU A 204 -0.84 -0.04 -14.14
N GLU A 205 -1.70 0.63 -14.89
CA GLU A 205 -1.39 1.87 -15.57
C GLU A 205 -2.20 3.02 -14.95
N ARG A 206 -1.59 4.21 -14.93
CA ARG A 206 -2.20 5.44 -14.39
C ARG A 206 -2.16 6.54 -15.43
N ARG A 207 -3.26 7.30 -15.52
CA ARG A 207 -3.35 8.54 -16.31
C ARG A 207 -3.76 9.69 -15.38
N GLU A 208 -3.07 10.82 -15.50
CA GLU A 208 -3.30 12.06 -14.76
C GLU A 208 -3.33 13.24 -15.73
N GLY A 209 -4.10 14.30 -15.45
CA GLY A 209 -4.19 15.49 -16.32
C GLY A 209 -5.22 15.41 -17.46
N GLY A 210 -6.16 14.47 -17.40
CA GLY A 210 -7.29 14.38 -18.33
C GLY A 210 -7.16 13.31 -19.42
N ALA A 211 -8.14 13.23 -20.32
CA ALA A 211 -8.28 12.14 -21.29
C ALA A 211 -7.21 12.13 -22.39
N ALA A 212 -6.60 13.27 -22.69
CA ALA A 212 -5.54 13.41 -23.69
C ALA A 212 -4.15 13.02 -23.16
N SER A 213 -4.00 12.84 -21.85
CA SER A 213 -2.75 12.39 -21.24
C SER A 213 -2.49 10.91 -21.52
N GLU A 214 -1.22 10.54 -21.52
CA GLU A 214 -0.81 9.17 -21.72
C GLU A 214 -0.97 8.30 -20.46
N TRP A 215 -1.17 7.01 -20.70
CA TRP A 215 -1.15 5.99 -19.66
C TRP A 215 0.28 5.62 -19.32
N ARG A 216 0.63 5.68 -18.03
CA ARG A 216 1.97 5.34 -17.54
C ARG A 216 1.91 4.07 -16.71
N ALA A 217 2.77 3.11 -17.02
CA ALA A 217 2.92 1.89 -16.24
C ALA A 217 3.44 2.21 -14.82
N VAL A 218 2.79 1.62 -13.82
CA VAL A 218 3.10 1.79 -12.40
C VAL A 218 3.85 0.58 -11.87
N TYR A 219 3.23 -0.60 -11.95
CA TYR A 219 3.84 -1.89 -11.62
C TYR A 219 3.13 -3.02 -12.37
N CYS A 220 3.75 -4.20 -12.45
CA CYS A 220 3.14 -5.41 -12.99
C CYS A 220 3.12 -6.55 -11.97
N PHE A 221 2.17 -7.48 -12.10
CA PHE A 221 2.04 -8.65 -11.23
C PHE A 221 1.33 -9.82 -11.95
N PRO A 222 1.65 -11.09 -11.61
CA PRO A 222 0.91 -12.25 -12.09
C PRO A 222 -0.36 -12.47 -11.25
N ASP A 223 -1.36 -13.17 -11.79
CA ASP A 223 -2.59 -13.55 -11.07
C ASP A 223 -2.75 -15.06 -10.87
N TYR A 224 -1.71 -15.83 -11.17
CA TYR A 224 -1.71 -17.30 -11.17
C TYR A 224 -0.63 -17.93 -10.26
N VAL A 225 0.21 -17.11 -9.60
CA VAL A 225 1.27 -17.59 -8.69
C VAL A 225 1.06 -17.02 -7.29
N GLU A 226 0.96 -17.89 -6.29
CA GLU A 226 1.03 -17.51 -4.89
C GLU A 226 2.48 -17.32 -4.47
N PHE A 227 2.78 -16.20 -3.81
CA PHE A 227 4.05 -16.01 -3.12
C PHE A 227 3.88 -16.38 -1.64
N LEU A 228 4.85 -17.14 -1.13
CA LEU A 228 4.92 -17.63 0.25
C LEU A 228 5.71 -16.63 1.12
N PRO A 229 5.63 -16.75 2.47
CA PRO A 229 6.38 -15.88 3.37
C PRO A 229 7.88 -15.76 3.04
N GLY A 230 8.53 -16.86 2.66
CA GLY A 230 9.95 -16.85 2.28
C GLY A 230 10.26 -16.03 1.02
N ASP A 231 9.32 -15.92 0.07
CA ASP A 231 9.49 -15.06 -1.11
C ASP A 231 9.53 -13.58 -0.67
N TYR A 232 8.62 -13.19 0.23
CA TYR A 232 8.60 -11.83 0.77
C TYR A 232 9.81 -11.53 1.66
N GLU A 233 10.37 -12.51 2.37
CA GLU A 233 11.62 -12.32 3.12
C GLU A 233 12.79 -11.95 2.19
N VAL A 234 12.92 -12.63 1.05
CA VAL A 234 13.95 -12.32 0.04
C VAL A 234 13.73 -10.95 -0.57
N MET A 235 12.49 -10.62 -0.94
CA MET A 235 12.12 -9.30 -1.46
C MET A 235 12.38 -8.18 -0.44
N ASN A 236 12.02 -8.43 0.82
CA ASN A 236 12.23 -7.54 1.96
C ASN A 236 13.71 -7.28 2.18
N LEU A 237 14.55 -8.32 2.14
CA LEU A 237 16.00 -8.18 2.29
C LEU A 237 16.58 -7.20 1.26
N HIS A 238 16.28 -7.39 -0.02
CA HIS A 238 16.75 -6.45 -1.06
C HIS A 238 16.20 -5.03 -0.83
N THR A 239 14.90 -4.90 -0.62
CA THR A 239 14.22 -3.59 -0.50
C THR A 239 14.69 -2.80 0.73
N SER A 240 14.98 -3.49 1.84
CA SER A 240 15.37 -2.87 3.12
C SER A 240 16.87 -2.68 3.31
N THR A 241 17.73 -3.38 2.56
CA THR A 241 19.18 -3.33 2.79
C THR A 241 20.01 -2.97 1.56
N SER A 242 19.46 -3.09 0.34
CA SER A 242 20.22 -2.78 -0.87
C SER A 242 20.54 -1.28 -0.95
N PRO A 243 21.81 -0.88 -1.16
CA PRO A 243 22.17 0.51 -1.40
C PRO A 243 21.49 1.12 -2.64
N SER A 244 21.01 0.30 -3.57
CA SER A 244 20.24 0.75 -4.74
C SER A 244 18.77 1.04 -4.43
N SER A 245 18.25 0.58 -3.29
CA SER A 245 16.87 0.81 -2.88
C SER A 245 16.78 2.18 -2.22
N PHE A 246 15.97 3.08 -2.80
CA PHE A 246 15.83 4.44 -2.27
C PHE A 246 15.24 4.48 -0.85
N PHE A 247 14.53 3.44 -0.43
CA PHE A 247 14.04 3.29 0.94
C PHE A 247 15.17 3.25 1.98
N THR A 248 16.40 2.90 1.60
CA THR A 248 17.53 2.81 2.54
C THR A 248 18.18 4.15 2.85
N TYR A 249 17.94 5.17 2.01
CA TYR A 249 18.53 6.50 2.18
C TYR A 249 17.51 7.64 2.16
N THR A 250 16.24 7.38 1.80
CA THR A 250 15.17 8.37 1.74
C THR A 250 14.05 8.04 2.70
N VAL A 251 13.76 8.94 3.64
CA VAL A 251 12.58 8.85 4.50
C VAL A 251 11.32 9.12 3.67
N LEU A 252 10.43 8.15 3.61
CA LEU A 252 9.15 8.27 2.89
C LEU A 252 8.01 7.98 3.85
N CYS A 253 6.97 8.83 3.81
CA CYS A 253 5.71 8.59 4.47
C CYS A 253 4.55 9.12 3.62
N THR A 254 3.50 8.35 3.38
CA THR A 254 2.31 8.78 2.65
C THR A 254 1.03 8.32 3.36
N LYS A 255 -0.04 9.11 3.27
CA LYS A 255 -1.35 8.75 3.83
C LYS A 255 -2.47 9.37 3.00
N CYS A 256 -3.49 8.58 2.68
CA CYS A 256 -4.62 9.07 1.89
C CYS A 256 -5.46 10.06 2.71
N ILE A 257 -6.06 11.03 2.01
CA ILE A 257 -6.95 12.04 2.58
C ILE A 257 -8.36 11.73 2.08
N LEU A 258 -9.31 11.59 3.01
CA LEU A 258 -10.73 11.44 2.68
C LEU A 258 -11.42 12.79 2.53
N ASP A 259 -12.54 12.80 1.83
CA ASP A 259 -13.49 13.91 1.90
C ASP A 259 -14.11 14.07 3.29
N GLU A 260 -14.88 15.15 3.47
CA GLU A 260 -15.55 15.48 4.73
C GLU A 260 -16.58 14.42 5.19
N HIS A 261 -17.03 13.55 4.28
CA HIS A 261 -17.99 12.49 4.56
C HIS A 261 -17.33 11.12 4.77
N GLY A 262 -16.03 10.98 4.55
CA GLY A 262 -15.31 9.71 4.64
C GLY A 262 -15.65 8.72 3.51
N LEU A 263 -16.18 9.20 2.39
CA LEU A 263 -16.70 8.38 1.29
C LEU A 263 -15.70 8.22 0.15
N GLU A 264 -14.92 9.24 -0.17
CA GLU A 264 -13.96 9.16 -1.27
C GLU A 264 -12.56 9.61 -0.83
N VAL A 265 -11.53 8.99 -1.41
CA VAL A 265 -10.16 9.49 -1.30
C VAL A 265 -10.01 10.66 -2.26
N ILE A 266 -9.69 11.84 -1.71
CA ILE A 266 -9.55 13.09 -2.47
C ILE A 266 -8.09 13.49 -2.67
N GLY A 267 -7.15 12.75 -2.10
CA GLY A 267 -5.74 13.08 -2.21
C GLY A 267 -4.85 12.31 -1.26
N THR A 268 -3.62 12.80 -1.10
CA THR A 268 -2.58 12.15 -0.32
C THR A 268 -1.66 13.20 0.30
N THR A 269 -1.31 13.02 1.58
CA THR A 269 -0.17 13.71 2.19
C THR A 269 1.08 12.90 1.89
N VAL A 270 2.14 13.54 1.41
CA VAL A 270 3.41 12.91 1.04
C VAL A 270 4.55 13.62 1.77
N LEU A 271 5.31 12.88 2.56
CA LEU A 271 6.61 13.27 3.08
C LEU A 271 7.67 12.49 2.31
N PHE A 272 8.58 13.22 1.66
CA PHE A 272 9.68 12.65 0.89
C PHE A 272 10.98 13.37 1.27
N GLY A 273 11.89 12.63 1.90
CA GLY A 273 13.17 13.12 2.37
C GLY A 273 13.04 14.24 3.40
N LYS A 274 13.34 15.47 2.95
CA LYS A 274 13.35 16.69 3.78
C LYS A 274 12.13 17.59 3.55
N SER A 275 11.04 17.08 2.98
CA SER A 275 9.86 17.90 2.71
C SER A 275 8.56 17.13 2.87
N VAL A 276 7.47 17.87 3.14
CA VAL A 276 6.10 17.37 3.14
C VAL A 276 5.22 18.25 2.28
N TYR A 277 4.31 17.65 1.52
CA TYR A 277 3.28 18.35 0.75
C TYR A 277 1.98 17.55 0.75
N LYS A 278 0.89 18.21 0.35
CA LYS A 278 -0.39 17.55 0.09
C LYS A 278 -0.68 17.62 -1.41
N GLN A 279 -1.20 16.54 -1.96
CA GLN A 279 -1.78 16.52 -3.30
C GLN A 279 -3.27 16.25 -3.16
N LEU A 280 -4.11 17.18 -3.61
CA LEU A 280 -5.56 17.12 -3.50
C LEU A 280 -6.18 17.29 -4.88
N ARG A 281 -6.99 16.32 -5.31
CA ARG A 281 -7.75 16.37 -6.58
C ARG A 281 -6.87 16.75 -7.78
N GLY A 282 -5.73 16.06 -7.91
CA GLY A 282 -4.73 16.32 -8.96
C GLY A 282 -3.77 17.49 -8.66
N ILE A 283 -4.12 18.40 -7.74
CA ILE A 283 -3.34 19.60 -7.47
C ILE A 283 -2.30 19.34 -6.37
N LYS A 284 -1.02 19.46 -6.72
CA LYS A 284 0.10 19.40 -5.78
C LYS A 284 0.27 20.75 -5.07
N GLY A 285 0.11 20.78 -3.75
CA GLY A 285 0.40 21.94 -2.92
C GLY A 285 1.89 22.22 -2.80
N GLY A 286 2.23 23.44 -2.36
CA GLY A 286 3.62 23.83 -2.10
C GLY A 286 4.24 22.95 -0.99
N PRO A 287 5.49 22.49 -1.14
CA PRO A 287 6.15 21.70 -0.11
C PRO A 287 6.62 22.58 1.04
N THR A 288 6.45 22.09 2.27
CA THR A 288 7.14 22.58 3.47
C THR A 288 8.45 21.81 3.59
N THR A 289 9.58 22.51 3.60
CA THR A 289 10.92 21.91 3.76
C THR A 289 11.33 21.95 5.22
N PHE A 290 12.04 20.91 5.66
CA PHE A 290 12.54 20.76 7.03
C PHE A 290 13.98 21.30 7.12
N GLU A 291 14.25 22.15 8.11
CA GLU A 291 15.60 22.64 8.41
C GLU A 291 16.30 21.75 9.43
N THR A 292 15.53 21.09 10.30
CA THR A 292 16.02 20.24 11.37
C THR A 292 15.28 18.89 11.42
N GLU A 293 15.88 17.93 12.12
CA GLU A 293 15.22 16.66 12.41
C GLU A 293 13.91 16.84 13.21
N SER A 294 13.90 17.81 14.11
CA SER A 294 12.71 18.14 14.90
C SER A 294 11.54 18.60 14.02
N ASP A 295 11.80 19.34 12.94
CA ASP A 295 10.76 19.74 11.98
C ASP A 295 10.13 18.50 11.32
N ARG A 296 10.95 17.53 10.91
CA ARG A 296 10.47 16.27 10.33
C ARG A 296 9.66 15.46 11.32
N VAL A 297 10.14 15.30 12.57
CA VAL A 297 9.42 14.59 13.62
C VAL A 297 8.08 15.26 13.95
N ASN A 298 8.05 16.59 14.00
CA ASN A 298 6.80 17.35 14.19
C ASN A 298 5.84 17.12 13.01
N ALA A 299 6.32 17.17 11.78
CA ALA A 299 5.52 16.89 10.59
C ALA A 299 4.97 15.45 10.57
N LEU A 300 5.74 14.45 11.01
CA LEU A 300 5.26 13.07 11.18
C LEU A 300 4.07 12.99 12.14
N LYS A 301 4.16 13.70 13.27
CA LYS A 301 3.08 13.76 14.27
C LYS A 301 1.85 14.48 13.72
N GLU A 302 2.01 15.68 13.18
CA GLU A 302 0.89 16.53 12.73
C GLU A 302 0.19 16.00 11.49
N CYS A 303 0.97 15.55 10.50
CA CYS A 303 0.43 15.17 9.19
C CYS A 303 0.00 13.70 9.14
N PHE A 304 0.72 12.83 9.85
CA PHE A 304 0.53 11.38 9.76
C PHE A 304 -0.03 10.77 11.06
N GLY A 305 0.05 11.47 12.19
CA GLY A 305 -0.32 10.94 13.49
C GLY A 305 0.75 10.03 14.09
N ILE A 306 1.97 10.06 13.55
CA ILE A 306 3.06 9.19 13.97
C ILE A 306 3.82 9.82 15.13
N THR A 307 3.97 9.09 16.23
CA THR A 307 4.79 9.49 17.37
C THR A 307 6.05 8.64 17.44
N LEU A 308 7.20 9.29 17.61
CA LEU A 308 8.50 8.65 17.80
C LEU A 308 9.04 9.02 19.19
N ASN A 309 9.44 8.02 19.97
CA ASN A 309 10.04 8.24 21.28
C ASN A 309 11.51 8.71 21.14
N THR A 310 12.13 9.11 22.25
CA THR A 310 13.51 9.63 22.26
C THR A 310 14.53 8.63 21.71
N GLU A 311 14.37 7.34 22.01
CA GLU A 311 15.29 6.30 21.50
C GLU A 311 15.16 6.17 19.97
N GLN A 312 13.94 6.20 19.44
CA GLN A 312 13.69 6.13 18.01
C GLN A 312 14.23 7.36 17.28
N GLN A 313 14.02 8.55 17.85
CA GLN A 313 14.56 9.79 17.27
C GLN A 313 16.09 9.77 17.21
N ALA A 314 16.76 9.12 18.16
CA ALA A 314 18.21 8.96 18.13
C ALA A 314 18.70 7.99 17.04
N GLY A 315 17.86 7.07 16.57
CA GLY A 315 18.23 6.06 15.57
C GLY A 315 18.67 6.64 14.23
N ILE A 316 18.18 7.81 13.86
CA ILE A 316 18.50 8.43 12.57
C ILE A 316 19.84 9.18 12.57
N ILE A 317 20.40 9.48 13.75
CA ILE A 317 21.60 10.29 13.91
C ILE A 317 22.79 9.58 13.26
N GLY A 318 23.51 10.31 12.39
CA GLY A 318 24.68 9.78 11.68
C GLY A 318 24.35 8.92 10.46
N THR A 319 23.07 8.72 10.14
CA THR A 319 22.65 8.05 8.91
C THR A 319 22.66 9.01 7.71
N PRO A 320 22.76 8.52 6.46
CA PRO A 320 22.62 9.35 5.26
C PRO A 320 21.26 10.07 5.14
N SER A 321 20.25 9.61 5.90
CA SER A 321 18.89 10.13 5.88
C SER A 321 18.63 11.25 6.90
N ALA A 322 19.59 11.52 7.79
CA ALA A 322 19.52 12.61 8.77
C ALA A 322 19.44 13.99 8.07
N ILE A 323 18.73 14.93 8.71
CA ILE A 323 18.65 16.31 8.22
C ILE A 323 19.90 17.10 8.57
#